data_AF-A0A356G432-F1
#
_entry.id   AF-A0A356G432-F1
#
_cell.length_a   1.000
_cell.length_b   1.000
_cell.length_c   1.000
_cell.angle_alpha   90.00
_cell.angle_beta   90.00
_cell.angle_gamma   90.00
#
_symmetry.space_group_name_H-M   'P 1'
#
loop_
_entity.id
_entity.type
_entity.pdbx_description
1 polymer ?
#
loop_
_entity_poly.entity_id
_entity_poly.type
_entity_poly.pdbx_seq_one_letter_code
_entity_poly.pdbx_strand_id
1 'polypeptide(L)'
;MTHGSWAGLAAFLGMSALVCAATVALVTRLYPRMGGTVSARGGRSFSASGIRGRVASPLGALVIKELRRVATLPTYALNCCVGLVLMVVLAVALGVVGLEGLLASGAIDGVDVTAEQAAAISGPLRAALPWAFGFCAAMSLTVAPSVSLEGRSAWVMASLPLSRRTVLGAKLLANLALGGAAVAVSTVVLLACGRVGVTCALECAVVATGMLAGLSSLTVTLDARRPNFGFSSPNEVVKRGFPMMAGVVVGLVVSFGCAFAAFLASSSLGQLAADALNVGVPALVAAAGMAAFLRETSDEHVYA
;
A
#
# COMPACT_ATOMS: atom_id res chain seq x y z
N MET A 1 -20.09 29.44 21.73
CA MET A 1 -18.82 29.32 22.48
C MET A 1 -18.62 27.84 22.77
N THR A 2 -17.63 27.23 22.13
CA THR A 2 -17.35 25.80 22.20
C THR A 2 -16.80 25.43 23.57
N HIS A 3 -17.56 24.71 24.38
CA HIS A 3 -17.00 24.04 25.55
C HIS A 3 -16.20 22.82 25.06
N GLY A 4 -14.96 23.06 24.62
CA GLY A 4 -13.99 22.01 24.43
C GLY A 4 -13.77 21.32 25.77
N SER A 5 -14.29 20.10 25.92
CA SER A 5 -14.05 19.30 27.11
C SER A 5 -12.54 19.05 27.20
N TRP A 6 -11.89 19.62 28.21
CA TRP A 6 -10.48 19.39 28.51
C TRP A 6 -10.15 17.89 28.63
N ALA A 7 -11.14 17.07 29.02
CA ALA A 7 -11.05 15.63 29.03
C ALA A 7 -11.00 15.03 27.61
N GLY A 8 -11.76 15.56 26.65
CA GLY A 8 -11.70 15.16 25.24
C GLY A 8 -10.35 15.51 24.60
N LEU A 9 -9.82 16.70 24.92
CA LEU A 9 -8.51 17.14 24.44
C LEU A 9 -7.37 16.30 25.05
N ALA A 10 -7.46 16.00 26.35
CA ALA A 10 -6.53 15.09 27.02
C ALA A 10 -6.62 13.65 26.49
N ALA A 11 -7.81 13.16 26.18
CA ALA A 11 -8.01 11.84 25.57
C ALA A 11 -7.42 11.77 24.15
N PHE A 12 -7.63 12.81 23.34
CA PHE A 12 -7.05 12.92 22.01
C PHE A 12 -5.51 12.99 22.04
N LEU A 13 -4.94 13.83 22.91
CA LEU A 13 -3.50 13.92 23.10
C LEU A 13 -2.92 12.61 23.63
N GLY A 14 -3.59 11.98 24.59
CA GLY A 14 -3.22 10.68 25.13
C GLY A 14 -3.25 9.58 24.08
N MET A 15 -4.31 9.52 23.27
CA MET A 15 -4.44 8.54 22.19
C MET A 15 -3.41 8.79 21.07
N SER A 16 -3.20 10.05 20.68
CA SER A 16 -2.18 10.41 19.69
C SER A 16 -0.78 10.08 20.18
N ALA A 17 -0.46 10.38 21.45
CA ALA A 17 0.81 10.02 22.07
C ALA A 17 0.95 8.49 22.22
N LEU A 18 -0.13 7.77 22.51
CA LEU A 18 -0.13 6.31 22.59
C LEU A 18 0.08 5.66 21.24
N VAL A 19 -0.54 6.15 20.16
CA VAL A 19 -0.29 5.70 18.79
C VAL A 19 1.15 6.02 18.37
N CYS A 20 1.65 7.20 18.73
CA CYS A 20 3.05 7.59 18.49
C CYS A 20 4.03 6.69 19.27
N ALA A 21 3.77 6.43 20.55
CA ALA A 21 4.61 5.58 21.39
C ALA A 21 4.53 4.11 20.97
N ALA A 22 3.35 3.63 20.56
CA ALA A 22 3.16 2.27 20.06
C ALA A 22 3.89 2.08 18.73
N THR A 23 3.82 3.04 17.80
CA THR A 23 4.57 2.98 16.54
C THR A 23 6.09 3.06 16.77
N VAL A 24 6.56 3.94 17.65
CA VAL A 24 7.97 4.00 18.07
C VAL A 24 8.40 2.70 18.75
N ALA A 25 7.59 2.13 19.64
CA ALA A 25 7.88 0.87 20.32
C ALA A 25 7.89 -0.33 19.36
N LEU A 26 6.97 -0.37 18.41
CA LEU A 26 6.90 -1.38 17.37
C LEU A 26 8.17 -1.34 16.50
N VAL A 27 8.54 -0.14 16.03
CA VAL A 27 9.78 0.07 15.25
C VAL A 27 10.99 -0.31 16.09
N THR A 28 11.15 0.23 17.29
CA THR A 28 12.34 0.00 18.13
C THR A 28 12.47 -1.43 18.66
N ARG A 29 11.37 -2.20 18.81
CA ARG A 29 11.42 -3.60 19.30
C ARG A 29 11.53 -4.64 18.20
N LEU A 30 10.94 -4.38 17.02
CA LEU A 30 11.01 -5.29 15.87
C LEU A 30 12.29 -5.07 15.05
N TYR A 31 12.76 -3.84 14.94
CA TYR A 31 13.85 -3.47 14.04
C TYR A 31 15.24 -4.02 14.43
N PRO A 32 15.70 -3.95 15.70
CA PRO A 32 16.98 -4.56 16.10
C PRO A 32 16.98 -6.08 15.94
N ARG A 33 15.82 -6.73 16.07
CA ARG A 33 15.68 -8.17 15.85
C ARG A 33 15.84 -8.56 14.37
N MET A 34 15.45 -7.67 13.44
CA MET A 34 15.63 -7.88 12.01
C MET A 34 17.05 -7.51 11.54
N GLY A 35 17.63 -6.41 12.04
CA GLY A 35 19.01 -5.98 11.70
C GLY A 35 20.12 -6.80 12.36
N GLY A 36 19.93 -7.27 13.59
CA GLY A 36 20.92 -8.04 14.36
C GLY A 36 21.26 -9.40 13.75
N THR A 37 20.33 -10.02 13.03
CA THR A 37 20.58 -11.30 12.32
C THR A 37 21.41 -11.15 11.04
N VAL A 38 21.51 -9.93 10.50
CA VAL A 38 22.31 -9.60 9.32
C VAL A 38 23.72 -9.15 9.73
N SER A 39 23.84 -8.33 10.79
CA SER A 39 25.15 -7.86 11.27
C SER A 39 25.98 -8.97 11.94
N ALA A 40 25.34 -9.92 12.65
CA ALA A 40 26.02 -11.08 13.23
C ALA A 40 26.52 -12.12 12.19
N ARG A 41 26.14 -11.98 10.91
CA ARG A 41 26.61 -12.86 9.80
C ARG A 41 27.75 -12.25 8.98
N GLY A 42 28.14 -11.01 9.24
CA GLY A 42 29.20 -10.30 8.50
C GLY A 42 30.61 -10.90 8.62
N GLY A 43 30.81 -11.89 9.50
CA GLY A 43 32.08 -12.60 9.68
C GLY A 43 32.15 -14.01 9.07
N ARG A 44 31.10 -14.51 8.42
CA ARG A 44 31.16 -15.85 7.79
C ARG A 44 31.81 -15.74 6.42
N SER A 45 33.05 -16.24 6.31
CA SER A 45 33.69 -16.53 5.03
C SER A 45 32.70 -17.23 4.09
N PHE A 46 32.54 -16.68 2.89
CA PHE A 46 31.69 -17.26 1.85
C PHE A 46 32.24 -18.65 1.49
N SER A 47 31.62 -19.71 2.02
CA SER A 47 31.96 -21.08 1.65
C SER A 47 31.05 -21.53 0.52
N ALA A 48 31.65 -21.83 -0.64
CA ALA A 48 30.96 -22.42 -1.79
C ALA A 48 30.27 -23.76 -1.43
N SER A 49 30.69 -24.44 -0.35
CA SER A 49 30.08 -25.70 0.11
C SER A 49 28.68 -25.53 0.71
N GLY A 50 28.27 -24.30 1.07
CA GLY A 50 26.95 -23.98 1.63
C GLY A 50 25.85 -23.74 0.58
N ILE A 51 26.18 -23.78 -0.72
CA ILE A 51 25.24 -23.53 -1.83
C ILE A 51 24.23 -24.68 -2.00
N ARG A 52 24.36 -25.78 -1.25
CA ARG A 52 23.41 -26.90 -1.19
C ARG A 52 22.13 -26.61 -0.35
N GLY A 53 21.71 -25.35 -0.24
CA GLY A 53 20.38 -25.01 0.26
C GLY A 53 19.33 -25.26 -0.81
N ARG A 54 18.10 -25.66 -0.43
CA ARG A 54 16.95 -25.87 -1.34
C ARG A 54 16.97 -24.84 -2.47
N VAL A 55 17.02 -25.32 -3.72
CA VAL A 55 17.07 -24.47 -4.92
C VAL A 55 15.80 -23.63 -4.97
N ALA A 56 15.85 -22.45 -4.35
CA ALA A 56 14.80 -21.46 -4.53
C ALA A 56 14.83 -21.08 -6.02
N SER A 57 13.65 -21.03 -6.65
CA SER A 57 13.58 -20.52 -8.03
C SER A 57 14.23 -19.12 -8.07
N PRO A 58 14.90 -18.73 -9.17
CA PRO A 58 15.54 -17.42 -9.29
C PRO A 58 14.56 -16.27 -8.93
N LEU A 59 13.30 -16.38 -9.35
CA LEU A 59 12.23 -15.46 -8.97
C LEU A 59 12.00 -15.41 -7.46
N GLY A 60 11.85 -16.56 -6.80
CA GLY A 60 11.63 -16.63 -5.35
C GLY A 60 12.80 -16.03 -4.56
N ALA A 61 14.04 -16.29 -4.98
CA ALA A 61 15.22 -15.69 -4.37
C ALA A 61 15.22 -14.16 -4.48
N LEU A 62 14.85 -13.62 -5.65
CA LEU A 62 14.73 -12.19 -5.87
C LEU A 62 13.56 -11.55 -5.09
N VAL A 63 12.40 -12.21 -5.02
CA VAL A 63 11.28 -11.73 -4.20
C VAL A 63 11.68 -11.64 -2.73
N ILE A 64 12.33 -12.68 -2.21
CA ILE A 64 12.82 -12.69 -0.83
C ILE A 64 13.90 -11.61 -0.61
N LYS A 65 14.75 -11.33 -1.60
CA LYS A 65 15.73 -10.24 -1.55
C LYS A 65 15.02 -8.88 -1.35
N GLU A 66 13.98 -8.61 -2.13
CA GLU A 66 13.23 -7.35 -2.06
C GLU A 66 12.42 -7.23 -0.76
N LEU A 67 11.78 -8.30 -0.28
CA LEU A 67 11.10 -8.30 1.02
C LEU A 67 12.08 -8.06 2.18
N ARG A 68 13.28 -8.65 2.14
CA ARG A 68 14.32 -8.37 3.13
C ARG A 68 14.78 -6.92 3.08
N ARG A 69 14.90 -6.32 1.90
CA ARG A 69 15.25 -4.90 1.75
C ARG A 69 14.26 -4.02 2.50
N VAL A 70 12.95 -4.24 2.34
CA VAL A 70 11.89 -3.53 3.09
C VAL A 70 12.14 -3.66 4.60
N ALA A 71 12.37 -4.87 5.11
CA ALA A 71 12.60 -5.09 6.54
C ALA A 71 13.89 -4.42 7.08
N THR A 72 14.91 -4.24 6.24
CA THR A 72 16.22 -3.70 6.65
C THR A 72 16.38 -2.19 6.50
N LEU A 73 15.52 -1.50 5.72
CA LEU A 73 15.60 -0.05 5.49
C LEU A 73 14.45 0.66 6.22
N PRO A 74 14.66 1.22 7.42
CA PRO A 74 13.59 1.64 8.33
C PRO A 74 12.82 2.85 7.82
N THR A 75 13.49 3.84 7.25
CA THR A 75 12.83 5.02 6.68
C THR A 75 12.00 4.68 5.45
N TYR A 76 12.42 3.66 4.69
CA TYR A 76 11.72 3.14 3.53
C TYR A 76 10.52 2.28 3.93
N ALA A 77 10.67 1.39 4.91
CA ALA A 77 9.54 0.62 5.46
C ALA A 77 8.46 1.54 6.04
N LEU A 78 8.85 2.54 6.84
CA LEU A 78 7.92 3.50 7.41
C LEU A 78 7.23 4.35 6.35
N ASN A 79 7.91 4.75 5.28
CA ASN A 79 7.27 5.58 4.26
C ASN A 79 6.34 4.76 3.34
N CYS A 80 6.75 3.55 2.97
CA CYS A 80 6.05 2.77 1.96
C CYS A 80 5.11 1.69 2.53
N CYS A 81 5.07 1.46 3.85
CA CYS A 81 4.15 0.49 4.47
C CYS A 81 3.08 1.13 5.37
N VAL A 82 3.16 2.44 5.64
CA VAL A 82 2.16 3.12 6.49
C VAL A 82 0.76 3.00 5.93
N GLY A 83 0.58 3.08 4.60
CA GLY A 83 -0.74 2.88 3.99
C GLY A 83 -1.30 1.48 4.26
N LEU A 84 -0.48 0.43 4.30
CA LEU A 84 -0.92 -0.93 4.64
C LEU A 84 -1.38 -1.04 6.09
N VAL A 85 -0.67 -0.38 7.01
CA VAL A 85 -1.07 -0.31 8.42
C VAL A 85 -2.40 0.45 8.55
N LEU A 86 -2.53 1.60 7.89
CA LEU A 86 -3.77 2.38 7.87
C LEU A 86 -4.95 1.58 7.31
N MET A 87 -4.72 0.78 6.28
CA MET A 87 -5.74 -0.09 5.70
C MET A 87 -6.31 -1.09 6.73
N VAL A 88 -5.42 -1.77 7.47
CA VAL A 88 -5.83 -2.75 8.50
C VAL A 88 -6.51 -2.03 9.67
N VAL A 89 -5.98 -0.89 10.10
CA VAL A 89 -6.59 -0.07 11.16
C VAL A 89 -7.99 0.39 10.76
N LEU A 90 -8.16 0.85 9.52
CA LEU A 90 -9.46 1.26 8.97
C LEU A 90 -10.44 0.08 8.94
N ALA A 91 -10.00 -1.10 8.50
CA ALA A 91 -10.83 -2.31 8.51
C ALA A 91 -11.28 -2.70 9.92
N VAL A 92 -10.38 -2.65 10.90
CA VAL A 92 -10.71 -2.93 12.31
C VAL A 92 -11.66 -1.88 12.87
N ALA A 93 -11.44 -0.58 12.59
CA ALA A 93 -12.32 0.49 13.04
C ALA A 93 -13.75 0.31 12.48
N LEU A 94 -13.87 0.00 11.19
CA LEU A 94 -15.15 -0.31 10.55
C LEU A 94 -15.78 -1.60 11.10
N GLY A 95 -14.96 -2.61 11.41
CA GLY A 95 -15.41 -3.87 11.98
C GLY A 95 -15.94 -3.75 13.41
N VAL A 96 -15.34 -2.89 14.24
CA VAL A 96 -15.73 -2.69 15.65
C VAL A 96 -16.89 -1.69 15.76
N VAL A 97 -16.75 -0.52 15.15
CA VAL A 97 -17.68 0.60 15.34
C VAL A 97 -18.79 0.59 14.28
N GLY A 98 -18.48 0.11 13.07
CA GLY A 98 -19.36 0.25 11.90
C GLY A 98 -19.23 1.63 11.26
N LEU A 99 -19.72 1.76 10.03
CA LEU A 99 -19.65 3.01 9.27
C LEU A 99 -20.42 4.15 9.97
N GLU A 100 -21.63 3.88 10.45
CA GLU A 100 -22.47 4.88 11.11
C GLU A 100 -21.82 5.42 12.39
N GLY A 101 -21.21 4.55 13.21
CA GLY A 101 -20.53 4.99 14.43
C GLY A 101 -19.22 5.73 14.14
N LEU A 102 -18.53 5.40 13.04
CA LEU A 102 -17.37 6.16 12.59
C LEU A 102 -17.77 7.59 12.16
N LEU A 103 -18.91 7.72 11.48
CA LEU A 103 -19.46 9.03 11.10
C LEU A 103 -19.92 9.84 12.30
N ALA A 104 -20.65 9.20 13.21
CA ALA A 104 -21.08 9.84 14.45
C ALA A 104 -19.88 10.34 15.27
N SER A 105 -18.73 9.66 15.22
CA SER A 105 -17.49 10.11 15.87
C SER A 105 -16.82 11.30 15.18
N GLY A 106 -17.02 11.47 13.85
CA GLY A 106 -16.50 12.61 13.08
C GLY A 106 -17.43 13.82 13.05
N ALA A 107 -18.74 13.63 13.28
CA ALA A 107 -19.75 14.68 13.29
C ALA A 107 -19.85 15.46 14.63
N ILE A 108 -19.00 15.14 15.62
CA ILE A 108 -19.04 15.74 16.97
C ILE A 108 -18.68 17.25 16.95
N ASP A 109 -18.13 17.79 15.85
CA ASP A 109 -17.85 19.23 15.67
C ASP A 109 -18.96 20.01 14.93
N GLY A 110 -20.21 19.89 15.41
CA GLY A 110 -21.21 20.96 15.25
C GLY A 110 -22.12 20.93 14.01
N VAL A 111 -22.26 19.79 13.34
CA VAL A 111 -23.37 19.58 12.40
C VAL A 111 -24.33 18.58 13.03
N ASP A 112 -25.44 19.07 13.57
CA ASP A 112 -26.57 18.22 14.01
C ASP A 112 -27.20 17.59 12.77
N VAL A 113 -26.58 16.52 12.26
CA VAL A 113 -27.13 15.71 11.18
C VAL A 113 -28.34 15.00 11.76
N THR A 114 -29.54 15.34 11.29
CA THR A 114 -30.76 14.65 11.72
C THR A 114 -30.67 13.16 11.36
N ALA A 115 -31.34 12.29 12.10
CA ALA A 115 -31.34 10.85 11.82
C ALA A 115 -31.77 10.52 10.36
N GLU A 116 -32.62 11.36 9.77
CA GLU A 116 -33.03 11.28 8.37
C GLU A 116 -31.91 11.66 7.38
N GLN A 117 -31.13 12.71 7.69
CA GLN A 117 -29.98 13.09 6.88
C GLN A 117 -28.84 12.06 6.97
N ALA A 118 -28.63 11.47 8.14
CA ALA A 118 -27.65 10.39 8.33
C ALA A 118 -28.04 9.15 7.51
N ALA A 119 -29.32 8.77 7.53
CA ALA A 119 -29.84 7.67 6.71
C ALA A 119 -29.68 7.93 5.21
N ALA A 120 -29.95 9.16 4.75
CA ALA A 120 -29.85 9.56 3.35
C ALA A 120 -28.39 9.53 2.81
N ILE A 121 -27.41 9.87 3.65
CA ILE A 121 -25.99 9.94 3.25
C ILE A 121 -25.29 8.57 3.41
N SER A 122 -25.84 7.67 4.24
CA SER A 122 -25.24 6.37 4.53
C SER A 122 -24.99 5.49 3.29
N GLY A 123 -25.91 5.48 2.32
CA GLY A 123 -25.78 4.71 1.06
C GLY A 123 -24.64 5.26 0.18
N PRO A 124 -24.69 6.54 -0.24
CA PRO A 124 -23.63 7.17 -1.01
C PRO A 124 -22.24 7.09 -0.38
N LEU A 125 -22.18 7.14 0.96
CA LEU A 125 -20.92 7.01 1.66
C LEU A 125 -20.39 5.56 1.69
N ARG A 126 -21.26 4.55 1.85
CA ARG A 126 -20.87 3.14 1.67
C ARG A 126 -20.28 2.91 0.28
N ALA A 127 -20.85 3.55 -0.74
CA ALA A 127 -20.34 3.47 -2.12
C ALA A 127 -18.94 4.09 -2.29
N ALA A 128 -18.62 5.15 -1.54
CA ALA A 128 -17.30 5.79 -1.57
C ALA A 128 -16.23 5.04 -0.75
N LEU A 129 -16.63 4.22 0.23
CA LEU A 129 -15.75 3.55 1.19
C LEU A 129 -14.63 2.69 0.56
N PRO A 130 -14.87 1.89 -0.50
CA PRO A 130 -13.82 1.10 -1.16
C PRO A 130 -12.62 1.93 -1.62
N TRP A 131 -12.83 3.19 -1.99
CA TRP A 131 -11.77 4.09 -2.44
C TRP A 131 -10.87 4.58 -1.31
N ALA A 132 -11.30 4.50 -0.05
CA ALA A 132 -10.40 4.70 1.10
C ALA A 132 -9.36 3.57 1.19
N PHE A 133 -9.75 2.33 0.87
CA PHE A 133 -8.82 1.21 0.77
C PHE A 133 -7.91 1.33 -0.47
N GLY A 134 -8.46 1.81 -1.59
CA GLY A 134 -7.67 2.19 -2.77
C GLY A 134 -6.59 3.24 -2.47
N PHE A 135 -6.93 4.26 -1.68
CA PHE A 135 -6.00 5.27 -1.22
C PHE A 135 -4.89 4.67 -0.34
N CYS A 136 -5.26 3.81 0.61
CA CYS A 136 -4.28 3.12 1.46
C CYS A 136 -3.29 2.27 0.64
N ALA A 137 -3.79 1.60 -0.41
CA ALA A 137 -2.96 0.85 -1.35
C ALA A 137 -2.04 1.78 -2.17
N ALA A 138 -2.54 2.92 -2.65
CA ALA A 138 -1.77 3.92 -3.39
C ALA A 138 -0.63 4.54 -2.56
N MET A 139 -0.82 4.66 -1.24
CA MET A 139 0.21 5.13 -0.31
C MET A 139 1.25 4.07 0.04
N SER A 140 1.14 2.86 -0.51
CA SER A 140 1.95 1.69 -0.14
C SER A 140 2.70 1.08 -1.32
N LEU A 141 3.52 1.89 -1.99
CA LEU A 141 4.24 1.50 -3.22
C LEU A 141 5.73 1.29 -2.94
N THR A 142 6.09 0.21 -2.21
CA THR A 142 7.50 -0.12 -1.95
C THR A 142 8.26 -0.34 -3.27
N VAL A 143 7.59 -0.85 -4.31
CA VAL A 143 8.22 -1.11 -5.60
C VAL A 143 8.67 0.18 -6.33
N ALA A 144 8.12 1.35 -5.98
CA ALA A 144 8.30 2.57 -6.78
C ALA A 144 9.77 3.01 -6.93
N PRO A 145 10.61 3.04 -5.87
CA PRO A 145 12.03 3.36 -6.01
C PRO A 145 12.93 2.10 -6.11
N SER A 146 12.38 0.91 -6.38
CA SER A 146 13.07 -0.37 -6.14
C SER A 146 14.22 -0.70 -7.10
N VAL A 147 14.23 -0.14 -8.31
CA VAL A 147 15.34 -0.23 -9.27
C VAL A 147 16.39 0.80 -8.90
N SER A 148 15.99 2.05 -8.71
CA SER A 148 16.90 3.12 -8.29
C SER A 148 17.66 2.79 -7.00
N LEU A 149 17.00 2.17 -6.01
CA LEU A 149 17.61 1.71 -4.75
C LEU A 149 18.68 0.61 -4.90
N GLU A 150 18.89 0.05 -6.09
CA GLU A 150 20.05 -0.81 -6.37
C GLU A 150 21.36 -0.01 -6.37
N GLY A 151 21.31 1.27 -6.76
CA GLY A 151 22.41 2.22 -6.69
C GLY A 151 23.74 1.67 -7.23
N ARG A 152 24.80 1.82 -6.43
CA ARG A 152 26.16 1.32 -6.77
C ARG A 152 26.27 -0.19 -6.92
N SER A 153 25.26 -0.96 -6.53
CA SER A 153 25.21 -2.42 -6.67
C SER A 153 24.36 -2.90 -7.86
N ALA A 154 23.85 -1.99 -8.69
CA ALA A 154 23.03 -2.34 -9.87
C ALA A 154 23.75 -3.29 -10.85
N TRP A 155 25.08 -3.19 -10.96
CA TRP A 155 25.90 -4.08 -11.79
C TRP A 155 25.77 -5.57 -11.41
N VAL A 156 25.47 -5.87 -10.13
CA VAL A 156 25.27 -7.25 -9.67
C VAL A 156 24.03 -7.83 -10.34
N MET A 157 22.95 -7.04 -10.44
CA MET A 157 21.73 -7.50 -11.08
C MET A 157 21.88 -7.52 -12.62
N ALA A 158 22.60 -6.55 -13.19
CA ALA A 158 22.86 -6.48 -14.64
C ALA A 158 23.73 -7.63 -15.17
N SER A 159 24.59 -8.20 -14.31
CA SER A 159 25.45 -9.34 -14.68
C SER A 159 24.77 -10.70 -14.53
N LEU A 160 23.55 -10.77 -13.98
CA LEU A 160 22.81 -12.03 -13.89
C LEU A 160 22.25 -12.43 -15.26
N PRO A 161 22.32 -13.72 -15.64
CA PRO A 161 21.71 -14.24 -16.86
C PRO A 161 20.19 -14.40 -16.69
N LEU A 162 19.52 -13.33 -16.27
CA LEU A 162 18.07 -13.26 -16.06
C LEU A 162 17.47 -12.19 -16.96
N SER A 163 16.26 -12.46 -17.46
CA SER A 163 15.52 -11.50 -18.26
C SER A 163 15.06 -10.31 -17.41
N ARG A 164 14.93 -9.14 -18.05
CA ARG A 164 14.41 -7.93 -17.41
C ARG A 164 13.05 -8.15 -16.75
N ARG A 165 12.19 -8.92 -17.41
CA ARG A 165 10.87 -9.34 -16.88
C ARG A 165 10.96 -10.10 -15.57
N THR A 166 11.96 -10.97 -15.42
CA THR A 166 12.15 -11.76 -14.20
C THR A 166 12.57 -10.87 -13.03
N VAL A 167 13.49 -9.94 -13.28
CA VAL A 167 14.00 -9.04 -12.24
C VAL A 167 12.95 -8.02 -11.80
N LEU A 168 12.33 -7.31 -12.74
CA LEU A 168 11.28 -6.34 -12.42
C LEU A 168 10.02 -7.03 -11.89
N GLY A 169 9.70 -8.22 -12.39
CA GLY A 169 8.59 -9.04 -11.89
C GLY A 169 8.79 -9.46 -10.44
N ALA A 170 10.00 -9.82 -10.02
CA ALA A 170 10.27 -10.14 -8.63
C ALA A 170 10.09 -8.93 -7.69
N LYS A 171 10.45 -7.72 -8.15
CA LYS A 171 10.21 -6.47 -7.41
C LYS A 171 8.72 -6.18 -7.25
N LEU A 172 7.98 -6.30 -8.36
CA LEU A 172 6.53 -6.14 -8.38
C LEU A 172 5.85 -7.14 -7.45
N LEU A 173 6.18 -8.44 -7.58
CA LEU A 173 5.63 -9.51 -6.74
C LEU A 173 5.91 -9.31 -5.26
N ALA A 174 7.08 -8.79 -4.88
CA ALA A 174 7.37 -8.48 -3.48
C ALA A 174 6.41 -7.43 -2.90
N ASN A 175 6.11 -6.37 -3.65
CA ASN A 175 5.12 -5.37 -3.22
C ASN A 175 3.70 -5.94 -3.19
N LEU A 176 3.31 -6.73 -4.20
CA LEU A 176 2.00 -7.37 -4.24
C LEU A 176 1.81 -8.40 -3.12
N ALA A 177 2.85 -9.15 -2.74
CA ALA A 177 2.77 -10.09 -1.63
C ALA A 177 2.57 -9.33 -0.30
N LEU A 178 3.32 -8.26 -0.08
CA LEU A 178 3.22 -7.45 1.13
C LEU A 178 1.86 -6.75 1.23
N GLY A 179 1.45 -6.05 0.17
CA GLY A 179 0.17 -5.35 0.14
C GLY A 179 -1.02 -6.29 0.10
N GLY A 180 -0.93 -7.39 -0.66
CA GLY A 180 -1.96 -8.43 -0.73
C GLY A 180 -2.22 -9.11 0.60
N ALA A 181 -1.19 -9.32 1.43
CA ALA A 181 -1.37 -9.80 2.80
C ALA A 181 -2.20 -8.83 3.65
N ALA A 182 -1.93 -7.53 3.55
CA ALA A 182 -2.70 -6.52 4.27
C ALA A 182 -4.14 -6.41 3.75
N VAL A 183 -4.36 -6.53 2.43
CA VAL A 183 -5.71 -6.57 1.83
C VAL A 183 -6.46 -7.78 2.36
N ALA A 184 -5.86 -8.98 2.32
CA ALA A 184 -6.48 -10.20 2.81
C ALA A 184 -6.88 -10.12 4.29
N VAL A 185 -5.99 -9.62 5.15
CA VAL A 185 -6.30 -9.40 6.58
C VAL A 185 -7.46 -8.42 6.73
N SER A 186 -7.44 -7.31 6.00
CA SER A 186 -8.51 -6.29 6.04
C SER A 186 -9.85 -6.87 5.60
N THR A 187 -9.87 -7.64 4.50
CA THR A 187 -11.09 -8.31 4.00
C THR A 187 -11.63 -9.33 5.00
N VAL A 188 -10.78 -10.16 5.60
CA VAL A 188 -11.19 -11.12 6.63
C VAL A 188 -11.82 -10.41 7.82
N VAL A 189 -11.22 -9.31 8.29
CA VAL A 189 -11.78 -8.50 9.38
C VAL A 189 -13.16 -7.96 9.03
N LEU A 190 -13.31 -7.33 7.86
CA LEU A 190 -14.59 -6.76 7.42
C LEU A 190 -15.69 -7.82 7.29
N LEU A 191 -15.37 -8.99 6.70
CA LEU A 191 -16.32 -10.09 6.53
C LEU A 191 -16.69 -10.75 7.86
N ALA A 192 -15.74 -10.97 8.75
CA ALA A 192 -15.98 -11.60 10.05
C ALA A 192 -16.84 -10.72 10.97
N CYS A 193 -16.66 -9.40 10.91
CA CYS A 193 -17.46 -8.47 11.70
C CYS A 193 -18.87 -8.23 11.13
N GLY A 194 -19.06 -8.35 9.81
CA GLY A 194 -20.36 -8.27 9.15
C GLY A 194 -21.03 -6.89 9.13
N ARG A 195 -20.43 -5.84 9.72
CA ARG A 195 -21.06 -4.51 9.89
C ARG A 195 -21.17 -3.67 8.62
N VAL A 196 -20.33 -3.93 7.61
CA VAL A 196 -20.25 -3.12 6.38
C VAL A 196 -21.03 -3.76 5.21
N GLY A 197 -21.43 -5.02 5.35
CA GLY A 197 -22.04 -5.82 4.28
C GLY A 197 -20.99 -6.51 3.40
N VAL A 198 -21.34 -7.68 2.87
CA VAL A 198 -20.43 -8.55 2.12
C VAL A 198 -19.99 -7.91 0.80
N THR A 199 -20.93 -7.27 0.07
CA THR A 199 -20.64 -6.61 -1.21
C THR A 199 -19.61 -5.50 -1.05
N CYS A 200 -19.84 -4.57 -0.12
CA CYS A 200 -18.93 -3.48 0.15
C CYS A 200 -17.55 -3.97 0.64
N ALA A 201 -17.50 -5.02 1.46
CA ALA A 201 -16.23 -5.62 1.89
C ALA A 201 -15.43 -6.22 0.71
N LEU A 202 -16.10 -6.86 -0.24
CA LEU A 202 -15.49 -7.37 -1.48
C LEU A 202 -15.04 -6.23 -2.40
N GLU A 203 -15.83 -5.17 -2.53
CA GLU A 203 -15.44 -3.97 -3.29
C GLU A 203 -14.20 -3.30 -2.70
N CYS A 204 -14.09 -3.20 -1.37
CA CYS A 204 -12.88 -2.71 -0.70
C CYS A 204 -11.65 -3.54 -1.10
N ALA A 205 -11.79 -4.87 -1.16
CA ALA A 205 -10.73 -5.78 -1.57
C ALA A 205 -10.35 -5.60 -3.05
N VAL A 206 -11.35 -5.50 -3.93
CA VAL A 206 -11.16 -5.31 -5.38
C VAL A 206 -10.48 -3.98 -5.67
N VAL A 207 -10.97 -2.89 -5.09
CA VAL A 207 -10.39 -1.54 -5.27
C VAL A 207 -8.95 -1.51 -4.74
N ALA A 208 -8.70 -2.00 -3.53
CA ALA A 208 -7.35 -2.05 -2.97
C ALA A 208 -6.39 -2.85 -3.85
N THR A 209 -6.82 -4.03 -4.31
CA THR A 209 -5.98 -4.92 -5.13
C THR A 209 -5.70 -4.31 -6.50
N GLY A 210 -6.71 -3.74 -7.17
CA GLY A 210 -6.53 -3.13 -8.49
C GLY A 210 -5.65 -1.88 -8.44
N MET A 211 -5.84 -1.02 -7.43
CA MET A 211 -4.99 0.14 -7.19
C MET A 211 -3.55 -0.28 -6.87
N LEU A 212 -3.36 -1.26 -5.99
CA LEU A 212 -2.04 -1.81 -5.66
C LEU A 212 -1.37 -2.36 -6.91
N ALA A 213 -2.05 -3.22 -7.67
CA ALA A 213 -1.49 -3.86 -8.88
C ALA A 213 -1.14 -2.84 -9.97
N GLY A 214 -2.06 -1.94 -10.29
CA GLY A 214 -1.87 -0.95 -11.35
C GLY A 214 -0.80 0.07 -11.02
N LEU A 215 -0.85 0.68 -9.84
CA LEU A 215 0.13 1.69 -9.44
C LEU A 215 1.51 1.10 -9.18
N SER A 216 1.60 -0.12 -8.65
CA SER A 216 2.89 -0.82 -8.50
C SER A 216 3.54 -1.08 -9.85
N SER A 217 2.74 -1.54 -10.82
CA SER A 217 3.21 -1.80 -12.19
C SER A 217 3.61 -0.51 -12.92
N LEU A 218 2.84 0.57 -12.72
CA LEU A 218 3.18 1.89 -13.25
C LEU A 218 4.48 2.42 -12.62
N THR A 219 4.61 2.40 -11.31
CA THR A 219 5.78 2.99 -10.66
C THR A 219 7.06 2.23 -10.92
N VAL A 220 7.04 0.89 -10.94
CA VAL A 220 8.23 0.10 -11.30
C VAL A 220 8.67 0.33 -12.74
N THR A 221 7.73 0.56 -13.67
CA THR A 221 8.08 0.89 -15.06
C THR A 221 8.67 2.28 -15.20
N LEU A 222 8.12 3.27 -14.50
CA LEU A 222 8.69 4.62 -14.47
C LEU A 222 10.11 4.62 -13.89
N ASP A 223 10.35 3.84 -12.83
CA ASP A 223 11.69 3.71 -12.22
C ASP A 223 12.66 2.98 -13.15
N ALA A 224 12.22 1.90 -13.79
CA ALA A 224 13.05 1.13 -14.72
C ALA A 224 13.42 1.89 -16.00
N ARG A 225 12.63 2.89 -16.41
CA ARG A 225 12.92 3.75 -17.58
C ARG A 225 13.99 4.80 -17.32
N ARG A 226 14.05 5.32 -16.10
CA ARG A 226 15.00 6.38 -15.71
C ARG A 226 15.48 6.16 -14.28
N PRO A 227 16.26 5.09 -14.03
CA PRO A 227 16.74 4.80 -12.68
C PRO A 227 17.73 5.87 -12.23
N ASN A 228 17.58 6.34 -10.99
CA ASN A 228 18.56 7.20 -10.34
C ASN A 228 19.51 6.35 -9.49
N PHE A 229 20.66 5.98 -10.06
CA PHE A 229 21.71 5.26 -9.33
C PHE A 229 22.70 6.17 -8.59
N GLY A 230 22.65 7.49 -8.84
CA GLY A 230 23.57 8.50 -8.31
C GLY A 230 23.11 9.17 -7.02
N PHE A 231 22.07 8.65 -6.36
CA PHE A 231 21.50 9.25 -5.17
C PHE A 231 22.51 9.38 -4.03
N SER A 232 22.45 10.50 -3.32
CA SER A 232 23.31 10.80 -2.17
C SER A 232 22.85 10.10 -0.89
N SER A 233 21.53 9.93 -0.74
CA SER A 233 20.92 9.20 0.36
C SER A 233 19.68 8.43 -0.12
N PRO A 234 19.36 7.24 0.44
CA PRO A 234 18.18 6.47 0.04
C PRO A 234 16.87 7.26 0.14
N ASN A 235 16.79 8.23 1.06
CA ASN A 235 15.63 9.10 1.23
C ASN A 235 15.37 10.00 0.02
N GLU A 236 16.40 10.32 -0.77
CA GLU A 236 16.26 11.13 -1.98
C GLU A 236 15.35 10.43 -2.99
N VAL A 237 15.62 9.16 -3.30
CA VAL A 237 14.81 8.37 -4.23
C VAL A 237 13.45 8.02 -3.63
N VAL A 238 13.40 7.69 -2.33
CA VAL A 238 12.14 7.29 -1.68
C VAL A 238 11.18 8.46 -1.53
N LYS A 239 11.64 9.66 -1.14
CA LYS A 239 10.75 10.80 -0.85
C LYS A 239 10.59 11.78 -2.00
N ARG A 240 11.60 11.87 -2.87
CA ARG A 240 11.67 12.87 -3.97
C ARG A 240 11.82 12.23 -5.34
N GLY A 241 11.84 10.90 -5.43
CA GLY A 241 11.91 10.19 -6.69
C GLY A 241 10.66 10.38 -7.52
N PHE A 242 10.83 10.65 -8.81
CA PHE A 242 9.74 10.82 -9.76
C PHE A 242 8.75 9.63 -9.77
N PRO A 243 9.18 8.36 -9.76
CA PRO A 243 8.24 7.23 -9.75
C PRO A 243 7.34 7.21 -8.50
N MET A 244 7.89 7.51 -7.33
CA MET A 244 7.13 7.60 -6.08
C MET A 244 6.11 8.73 -6.14
N MET A 245 6.53 9.92 -6.57
CA MET A 245 5.64 11.09 -6.71
C MET A 245 4.51 10.82 -7.70
N ALA A 246 4.82 10.24 -8.86
CA ALA A 246 3.83 9.87 -9.87
C ALA A 246 2.81 8.87 -9.31
N GLY A 247 3.27 7.81 -8.64
CA GLY A 247 2.39 6.81 -8.02
C GLY A 247 1.44 7.40 -6.99
N VAL A 248 1.96 8.24 -6.09
CA VAL A 248 1.16 8.89 -5.04
C VAL A 248 0.15 9.88 -5.62
N VAL A 249 0.57 10.74 -6.56
CA VAL A 249 -0.32 11.75 -7.15
C VAL A 249 -1.42 11.10 -7.98
N VAL A 250 -1.07 10.13 -8.85
CA VAL A 250 -2.06 9.38 -9.63
C VAL A 250 -3.01 8.63 -8.69
N GLY A 251 -2.46 7.98 -7.66
CA GLY A 251 -3.25 7.26 -6.67
C GLY A 251 -4.19 8.16 -5.89
N LEU A 252 -3.77 9.38 -5.52
CA LEU A 252 -4.61 10.37 -4.86
C LEU A 252 -5.75 10.84 -5.78
N VAL A 253 -5.42 11.27 -7.00
CA VAL A 253 -6.41 11.74 -7.97
C VAL A 253 -7.45 10.67 -8.27
N VAL A 254 -7.02 9.43 -8.51
CA VAL A 254 -7.93 8.31 -8.78
C VAL A 254 -8.76 7.98 -7.53
N SER A 255 -8.15 7.86 -6.35
CA SER A 255 -8.89 7.47 -5.14
C SER A 255 -9.94 8.51 -4.74
N PHE A 256 -9.58 9.79 -4.66
CA PHE A 256 -10.52 10.83 -4.26
C PHE A 256 -11.52 11.15 -5.37
N GLY A 257 -11.07 11.18 -6.63
CA GLY A 257 -11.95 11.40 -7.77
C GLY A 257 -13.00 10.31 -7.90
N CYS A 258 -12.61 9.04 -7.74
CA CYS A 258 -13.53 7.93 -7.82
C CYS A 258 -14.37 7.75 -6.55
N ALA A 259 -13.87 8.11 -5.37
CA ALA A 259 -14.70 8.19 -4.15
C ALA A 259 -15.86 9.18 -4.35
N PHE A 260 -15.55 10.37 -4.87
CA PHE A 260 -16.56 11.39 -5.18
C PHE A 260 -17.51 10.92 -6.28
N ALA A 261 -16.99 10.30 -7.34
CA ALA A 261 -17.82 9.77 -8.42
C ALA A 261 -18.74 8.62 -7.94
N ALA A 262 -18.27 7.72 -7.09
CA ALA A 262 -19.06 6.64 -6.50
C ALA A 262 -20.18 7.20 -5.60
N PHE A 263 -19.88 8.23 -4.81
CA PHE A 263 -20.85 8.95 -4.02
C PHE A 263 -21.96 9.53 -4.90
N LEU A 264 -21.59 10.29 -5.94
CA LEU A 264 -22.55 10.89 -6.86
C LEU A 264 -23.36 9.85 -7.65
N ALA A 265 -22.71 8.77 -8.08
CA ALA A 265 -23.36 7.69 -8.82
C ALA A 265 -24.42 7.00 -7.94
N SER A 266 -24.09 6.69 -6.68
CA SER A 266 -25.04 6.10 -5.73
C SER A 266 -26.23 7.04 -5.47
N SER A 267 -25.99 8.36 -5.34
CA SER A 267 -27.06 9.32 -5.07
C SER A 267 -27.95 9.66 -6.27
N SER A 268 -27.43 9.59 -7.51
CA SER A 268 -28.15 10.06 -8.71
C SER A 268 -28.61 8.94 -9.65
N LEU A 269 -27.79 7.90 -9.81
CA LEU A 269 -28.02 6.79 -10.73
C LEU A 269 -28.38 5.48 -10.01
N GLY A 270 -28.21 5.45 -8.68
CA GLY A 270 -28.47 4.30 -7.82
C GLY A 270 -27.23 3.45 -7.56
N GLN A 271 -27.36 2.51 -6.61
CA GLN A 271 -26.25 1.74 -6.06
C GLN A 271 -25.51 0.91 -7.12
N LEU A 272 -26.23 0.31 -8.07
CA LEU A 272 -25.63 -0.51 -9.12
C LEU A 272 -24.60 0.25 -9.97
N ALA A 273 -24.83 1.55 -10.21
CA ALA A 273 -23.89 2.38 -10.96
C ALA A 273 -22.59 2.61 -10.17
N ALA A 274 -22.69 2.76 -8.85
CA ALA A 274 -21.53 2.90 -7.99
C ALA A 274 -20.75 1.59 -7.85
N ASP A 275 -21.43 0.46 -7.69
CA ASP A 275 -20.81 -0.86 -7.62
C ASP A 275 -20.06 -1.17 -8.93
N ALA A 276 -20.64 -0.84 -10.09
CA ALA A 276 -20.00 -0.99 -11.40
C ALA A 276 -18.72 -0.12 -11.52
N LEU A 277 -18.72 1.09 -10.94
CA LEU A 277 -17.54 1.95 -10.88
C LEU A 277 -16.47 1.34 -9.96
N ASN A 278 -16.87 0.84 -8.79
CA ASN A 278 -16.00 0.22 -7.79
C ASN A 278 -15.34 -1.08 -8.30
N VAL A 279 -15.92 -1.75 -9.30
CA VAL A 279 -15.31 -2.92 -9.95
C VAL A 279 -14.54 -2.53 -11.21
N GLY A 280 -15.13 -1.67 -12.06
CA GLY A 280 -14.60 -1.36 -13.39
C GLY A 280 -13.32 -0.53 -13.36
N VAL A 281 -13.28 0.54 -12.57
CA VAL A 281 -12.12 1.44 -12.52
C VAL A 281 -10.86 0.75 -12.00
N PRO A 282 -10.85 0.02 -10.86
CA PRO A 282 -9.64 -0.65 -10.40
C PRO A 282 -9.16 -1.73 -11.38
N ALA A 283 -10.05 -2.41 -12.10
CA ALA A 283 -9.68 -3.35 -13.16
C ALA A 283 -8.96 -2.63 -14.32
N LEU A 284 -9.45 -1.45 -14.74
CA LEU A 284 -8.79 -0.62 -15.75
C LEU A 284 -7.41 -0.12 -15.28
N VAL A 285 -7.30 0.34 -14.04
CA VAL A 285 -6.03 0.77 -13.45
C VAL A 285 -5.02 -0.37 -13.41
N ALA A 286 -5.44 -1.56 -12.98
CA ALA A 286 -4.62 -2.76 -12.98
C ALA A 286 -4.17 -3.16 -14.39
N ALA A 287 -5.10 -3.19 -15.35
CA ALA A 287 -4.82 -3.54 -16.74
C ALA A 287 -3.87 -2.54 -17.41
N ALA A 288 -4.09 -1.23 -17.22
CA ALA A 288 -3.24 -0.18 -17.76
C ALA A 288 -1.81 -0.25 -17.20
N GLY A 289 -1.68 -0.41 -15.87
CA GLY A 289 -0.39 -0.58 -15.22
C GLY A 289 0.34 -1.83 -15.69
N MET A 290 -0.36 -2.96 -15.79
CA MET A 290 0.22 -4.22 -16.26
C MET A 290 0.60 -4.16 -17.74
N ALA A 291 -0.20 -3.51 -18.58
CA ALA A 291 0.13 -3.29 -19.99
C ALA A 291 1.40 -2.43 -20.15
N ALA A 292 1.56 -1.36 -19.34
CA ALA A 292 2.79 -0.58 -19.30
C ALA A 292 3.99 -1.45 -18.87
N PHE A 293 3.80 -2.33 -17.89
CA PHE A 293 4.82 -3.27 -17.43
C PHE A 293 5.23 -4.29 -18.49
N LEU A 294 4.27 -4.89 -19.17
CA LEU A 294 4.55 -5.86 -20.23
C LEU A 294 5.25 -5.23 -21.43
N ARG A 295 4.89 -4.00 -21.80
CA ARG A 295 5.57 -3.24 -22.87
C ARG A 295 7.02 -2.89 -22.53
N GLU A 296 7.30 -2.60 -21.26
CA GLU A 296 8.67 -2.30 -20.82
C GLU A 296 9.55 -3.57 -20.69
N THR A 297 8.91 -4.73 -20.52
CA THR A 297 9.59 -6.00 -20.26
C THR A 297 9.57 -6.97 -21.45
N SER A 298 9.04 -6.55 -22.60
CA SER A 298 8.99 -7.34 -23.84
C SER A 298 10.31 -7.41 -24.59
N ASP A 299 11.27 -6.53 -24.29
CA ASP A 299 12.60 -6.59 -24.90
C ASP A 299 13.38 -7.78 -24.30
N GLU A 300 13.69 -8.79 -25.11
CA GLU A 300 14.36 -10.05 -24.75
C GLU A 300 15.85 -9.89 -24.38
N HIS A 301 16.26 -8.71 -23.93
CA HIS A 301 17.63 -8.48 -23.50
C HIS A 301 17.82 -8.91 -22.03
N VAL A 302 19.04 -9.36 -21.74
CA VAL A 302 19.57 -9.48 -20.37
C VAL A 302 19.33 -8.15 -19.65
N TYR A 303 19.10 -8.15 -18.33
CA TYR A 303 18.72 -6.99 -17.49
C TYR A 303 19.71 -5.78 -17.49
N ALA A 304 20.54 -5.60 -18.51
CA ALA A 304 21.44 -4.46 -18.70
C ALA A 304 20.76 -3.26 -19.37
#